data_AF-A0A8H7QMW5-F1
#
_entry.id   AF-A0A8H7QMW5-F1
#
_cell.length_a   1.000
_cell.length_b   1.000
_cell.length_c   1.000
_cell.angle_alpha   90.00
_cell.angle_beta   90.00
_cell.angle_gamma   90.00
#
_symmetry.space_group_name_H-M   'P 1'
#
loop_
_entity.id
_entity.type
_entity.pdbx_description
1 polymer ?
#
loop_
_entity_poly.entity_id
_entity_poly.type
_entity_poly.pdbx_seq_one_letter_code
_entity_poly.pdbx_strand_id
1 'polypeptide(L)'
;VKPLGLYRCLFRSSIAPLVVTLSGLVSAPPETRPNIDALNDSLNQCLYEALDGSIGVKTGRPGHWKKYWTLEIEDAARARDCLYSKWRHDSGFDEVSCWVHYKAAHRQFRSLVQAAKRSSWEQFCDVLESNFSKTTAAIKRMKPNEESSVNYSHPDGSADSVSAMGAHLASVYDGSLLATAPCAVVDSELPFCVSSDSSLVDVDTL
;
A
#
# COMPACT_ATOMS: atom_id res chain seq x y z
N VAL A 1 -9.58 21.32 12.95
CA VAL A 1 -9.80 20.09 13.75
C VAL A 1 -9.00 18.96 13.10
N LYS A 2 -8.18 18.20 13.85
CA LYS A 2 -7.36 17.12 13.28
C LYS A 2 -8.31 15.99 12.81
N PRO A 3 -8.38 15.66 11.51
CA PRO A 3 -9.37 14.70 10.97
C PRO A 3 -9.27 13.31 11.61
N LEU A 4 -8.06 12.92 12.05
CA LEU A 4 -7.80 11.67 12.77
C LEU A 4 -8.50 11.58 14.13
N GLY A 5 -8.70 12.72 14.82
CA GLY A 5 -9.40 12.75 16.11
C GLY A 5 -10.89 12.47 15.96
N LEU A 6 -11.53 13.09 14.95
CA LEU A 6 -12.94 12.89 14.64
C LEU A 6 -13.21 11.46 14.15
N TYR A 7 -12.35 10.93 13.27
CA TYR A 7 -12.45 9.54 12.80
C TYR A 7 -12.45 8.55 13.97
N ARG A 8 -11.49 8.67 14.90
CA ARG A 8 -11.40 7.77 16.06
C ARG A 8 -12.64 7.80 16.95
N CYS A 9 -13.23 8.98 17.16
CA CYS A 9 -14.45 9.10 17.94
C CYS A 9 -15.65 8.46 17.22
N LEU A 10 -15.87 8.80 15.95
CA LEU A 10 -16.97 8.27 15.15
C LEU A 10 -16.89 6.77 14.97
N PHE A 11 -15.69 6.24 14.67
CA PHE A 11 -15.48 4.81 14.51
C PHE A 11 -15.72 4.05 15.82
N ARG A 12 -15.26 4.58 16.96
CA ARG A 12 -15.52 3.96 18.27
C ARG A 12 -17.01 3.90 18.58
N SER A 13 -17.75 4.97 18.30
CA SER A 13 -19.20 5.00 18.51
C SER A 13 -19.93 4.04 17.57
N SER A 14 -19.56 4.02 16.29
CA SER A 14 -20.20 3.18 15.26
C SER A 14 -19.94 1.68 15.48
N ILE A 15 -18.72 1.29 15.88
CA ILE A 15 -18.36 -0.12 16.07
C ILE A 15 -18.78 -0.72 17.42
N ALA A 16 -19.11 0.11 18.43
CA ALA A 16 -19.52 -0.35 19.75
C ALA A 16 -20.62 -1.45 19.74
N PRO A 17 -21.73 -1.34 18.99
CA PRO A 17 -22.73 -2.41 18.91
C PRO A 17 -22.20 -3.71 18.28
N LEU A 18 -21.29 -3.61 17.31
CA LEU A 18 -20.66 -4.78 16.69
C LEU A 18 -19.72 -5.48 17.69
N VAL A 19 -18.97 -4.72 18.49
CA VAL A 19 -18.10 -5.28 19.54
C VAL A 19 -18.91 -6.03 20.60
N VAL A 20 -20.07 -5.51 21.00
CA VAL A 20 -20.98 -6.20 21.93
C VAL A 20 -21.47 -7.51 21.33
N THR A 21 -21.90 -7.50 20.06
CA THR A 21 -22.34 -8.69 19.33
C THR A 21 -21.24 -9.74 19.24
N LEU A 22 -20.01 -9.34 18.86
CA LEU A 22 -18.86 -10.24 18.79
C LEU A 22 -18.48 -10.81 20.15
N SER A 23 -18.49 -9.99 21.20
CA SER A 23 -18.25 -10.44 22.57
C SER A 23 -19.30 -11.47 23.00
N GLY A 24 -20.57 -11.27 22.66
CA GLY A 24 -21.65 -12.23 22.93
C GLY A 24 -21.43 -13.57 22.24
N LEU A 25 -21.03 -13.55 20.96
CA LEU A 25 -20.72 -14.76 20.19
C LEU A 25 -19.51 -15.52 20.74
N VAL A 26 -18.53 -14.82 21.31
CA VAL A 26 -17.35 -15.43 21.94
C VAL A 26 -17.70 -16.00 23.31
N SER A 27 -18.51 -15.29 24.10
CA SER A 27 -18.90 -15.72 25.44
C SER A 27 -19.93 -16.86 25.43
N ALA A 28 -20.79 -16.92 24.42
CA ALA A 28 -21.77 -17.98 24.22
C ALA A 28 -21.74 -18.45 22.75
N PRO A 29 -20.83 -19.39 22.40
CA PRO A 29 -20.70 -19.88 21.04
C PRO A 29 -22.02 -20.55 20.59
N PRO A 30 -22.65 -20.07 19.51
CA PRO A 30 -23.81 -20.74 18.95
C PRO A 30 -23.41 -22.11 18.38
N GLU A 31 -24.31 -23.10 18.46
CA GLU A 31 -24.09 -24.42 17.83
C GLU A 31 -24.01 -24.33 16.30
N THR A 32 -24.60 -23.28 15.72
CA THR A 32 -24.55 -22.99 14.28
C THR A 32 -23.57 -21.86 14.02
N ARG A 33 -22.77 -21.99 12.95
CA ARG A 33 -21.79 -20.97 12.55
C ARG A 33 -22.46 -19.60 12.35
N PRO A 34 -21.96 -18.53 12.99
CA PRO A 34 -22.48 -17.18 12.76
C PRO A 34 -22.22 -16.74 11.32
N ASN A 35 -23.10 -15.90 10.78
CA ASN A 35 -22.97 -15.36 9.43
C ASN A 35 -21.80 -14.36 9.38
N ILE A 36 -20.63 -14.83 8.93
CA ILE A 36 -19.39 -14.06 8.92
C ILE A 36 -19.46 -12.88 7.95
N ASP A 37 -20.18 -13.01 6.84
CA ASP A 37 -20.27 -11.94 5.83
C ASP A 37 -21.15 -10.81 6.34
N ALA A 38 -22.24 -11.11 7.05
CA ALA A 38 -23.02 -10.09 7.73
C ALA A 38 -22.19 -9.31 8.78
N LEU A 39 -21.29 -9.99 9.49
CA LEU A 39 -20.36 -9.33 10.42
C LEU A 39 -19.32 -8.47 9.69
N ASN A 40 -18.83 -8.95 8.55
CA ASN A 40 -17.89 -8.21 7.71
C ASN A 40 -18.54 -6.98 7.07
N ASP A 41 -19.76 -7.13 6.55
CA ASP A 41 -20.55 -6.02 6.00
C ASP A 41 -20.83 -4.97 7.08
N SER A 42 -21.19 -5.39 8.30
CA SER A 42 -21.37 -4.49 9.43
C SER A 42 -20.08 -3.76 9.80
N LEU A 43 -18.93 -4.44 9.81
CA LEU A 43 -17.62 -3.81 10.04
C LEU A 43 -17.29 -2.79 8.95
N ASN A 44 -17.47 -3.15 7.68
CA ASN A 44 -17.20 -2.28 6.54
C ASN A 44 -18.12 -1.06 6.56
N GLN A 45 -19.39 -1.24 6.91
CA GLN A 45 -20.34 -0.15 7.09
C GLN A 45 -19.87 0.83 8.18
N CYS A 46 -19.43 0.33 9.33
CA CYS A 46 -18.88 1.17 10.40
C CYS A 46 -17.65 1.97 9.95
N LEU A 47 -16.77 1.33 9.18
CA LEU A 47 -15.59 1.98 8.59
C LEU A 47 -16.00 3.09 7.62
N TYR A 48 -16.92 2.80 6.69
CA TYR A 48 -17.37 3.79 5.71
C TYR A 48 -18.08 4.98 6.36
N GLU A 49 -18.99 4.74 7.31
CA GLU A 49 -19.69 5.82 8.04
C GLU A 49 -18.71 6.70 8.83
N ALA A 50 -17.72 6.10 9.49
CA ALA A 50 -16.72 6.86 10.23
C ALA A 50 -15.79 7.67 9.31
N LEU A 51 -15.43 7.12 8.15
CA LEU A 51 -14.63 7.81 7.15
C LEU A 51 -15.42 8.97 6.52
N ASP A 52 -16.65 8.72 6.09
CA ASP A 52 -17.54 9.71 5.47
C ASP A 52 -17.86 10.85 6.45
N GLY A 53 -18.06 10.53 7.73
CA GLY A 53 -18.30 11.54 8.77
C GLY A 53 -17.06 12.34 9.19
N SER A 54 -15.84 11.78 9.03
CA SER A 54 -14.60 12.44 9.49
C SER A 54 -13.84 13.20 8.40
N ILE A 55 -13.90 12.73 7.16
CA ILE A 55 -13.23 13.32 6.00
C ILE A 55 -14.23 14.10 5.13
N GLY A 56 -15.53 13.90 5.35
CA GLY A 56 -16.61 14.42 4.53
C GLY A 56 -16.92 13.48 3.37
N VAL A 57 -18.20 13.34 3.03
CA VAL A 57 -18.64 12.59 1.85
C VAL A 57 -18.03 13.25 0.62
N LYS A 58 -17.13 12.56 -0.08
CA LYS A 58 -16.66 12.99 -1.41
C LYS A 58 -17.83 12.88 -2.40
N THR A 59 -18.69 13.89 -2.43
CA THR A 59 -19.74 14.03 -3.45
C THR A 59 -19.06 14.33 -4.78
N GLY A 60 -19.09 13.36 -5.69
CA GLY A 60 -18.41 13.46 -6.98
C GLY A 60 -17.09 12.71 -6.96
N ARG A 61 -17.18 11.40 -7.18
CA ARG A 61 -16.02 10.61 -7.61
C ARG A 61 -15.48 11.27 -8.89
N PRO A 62 -14.22 11.71 -8.94
CA PRO A 62 -13.73 12.47 -10.09
C PRO A 62 -13.90 11.63 -11.36
N GLY A 63 -14.68 12.07 -12.35
CA GLY A 63 -15.06 11.28 -13.53
C GLY A 63 -13.89 10.63 -14.32
N HIS A 64 -12.66 11.05 -14.06
CA HIS A 64 -11.45 10.49 -14.67
C HIS A 64 -11.02 9.09 -14.17
N TRP A 65 -11.43 8.65 -12.98
CA TRP A 65 -10.84 7.44 -12.36
C TRP A 65 -11.40 6.11 -12.93
N LYS A 66 -12.47 6.20 -13.71
CA LYS A 66 -13.17 5.08 -14.35
C LYS A 66 -13.12 5.12 -15.89
N LYS A 67 -12.19 5.84 -16.52
CA LYS A 67 -12.13 5.90 -18.01
C LYS A 67 -12.14 4.52 -18.68
N TYR A 68 -11.51 3.52 -18.05
CA TYR A 68 -11.45 2.15 -18.56
C TYR A 68 -12.44 1.21 -17.87
N TRP A 69 -13.29 1.68 -16.94
CA TRP A 69 -14.24 0.83 -16.22
C TRP A 69 -15.58 0.83 -16.95
N THR A 70 -15.77 -0.17 -17.81
CA THR A 70 -16.98 -0.36 -18.61
C THR A 70 -18.03 -1.15 -17.83
N LEU A 71 -19.30 -1.09 -18.30
CA LEU A 71 -20.38 -1.92 -17.77
C LEU A 71 -20.03 -3.42 -17.85
N GLU A 72 -19.33 -3.83 -18.89
CA GLU A 72 -18.86 -5.20 -19.08
C GLU A 72 -17.88 -5.65 -17.99
N ILE A 73 -16.95 -4.79 -17.59
CA ILE A 73 -16.02 -5.06 -16.47
C ILE A 73 -16.78 -5.12 -15.15
N GLU A 74 -17.79 -4.27 -14.97
CA GLU A 74 -18.64 -4.26 -13.79
C GLU A 74 -19.48 -5.54 -13.67
N ASP A 75 -20.06 -6.01 -14.76
CA ASP A 75 -20.82 -7.26 -14.83
C ASP A 75 -19.91 -8.47 -14.57
N ALA A 76 -18.72 -8.49 -15.17
CA ALA A 76 -17.73 -9.52 -14.92
C ALA A 76 -17.23 -9.53 -13.46
N ALA A 77 -17.09 -8.35 -12.84
CA ALA A 77 -16.74 -8.23 -11.43
C ALA A 77 -17.85 -8.78 -10.53
N ARG A 78 -19.11 -8.42 -10.79
CA ARG A 78 -20.27 -8.95 -10.04
C ARG A 78 -20.39 -10.46 -10.19
N ALA A 79 -20.23 -10.99 -11.41
CA ALA A 79 -20.26 -12.42 -11.66
C ALA A 79 -19.15 -13.17 -10.90
N ARG A 80 -17.92 -12.62 -10.91
CA ARG A 80 -16.79 -13.14 -10.12
C ARG A 80 -17.13 -13.17 -8.62
N ASP A 81 -17.66 -12.06 -8.08
CA ASP A 81 -17.93 -11.93 -6.66
C ASP A 81 -19.05 -12.87 -6.20
N CYS A 82 -20.13 -13.00 -7.00
CA CYS A 82 -21.18 -13.99 -6.76
C CYS A 82 -20.63 -15.42 -6.70
N LEU A 83 -19.73 -15.80 -7.63
CA LEU A 83 -19.12 -17.13 -7.64
C LEU A 83 -18.12 -17.34 -6.51
N TYR A 84 -17.40 -16.29 -6.11
CA TYR A 84 -16.53 -16.32 -4.94
C TYR A 84 -17.34 -16.57 -3.66
N SER A 85 -18.42 -15.82 -3.44
CA SER A 85 -19.31 -16.02 -2.30
C SER A 85 -19.91 -17.42 -2.30
N LYS A 86 -20.39 -17.91 -3.46
CA LYS A 86 -20.87 -19.30 -3.58
C LYS A 86 -19.80 -20.30 -3.14
N TRP A 87 -18.59 -20.25 -3.71
CA TRP A 87 -17.49 -21.12 -3.31
C TRP A 87 -17.14 -21.02 -1.81
N ARG A 88 -17.23 -19.81 -1.22
CA ARG A 88 -16.91 -19.60 0.20
C ARG A 88 -17.97 -20.16 1.16
N HIS A 89 -19.22 -20.28 0.72
CA HIS A 89 -20.35 -20.74 1.55
C HIS A 89 -20.82 -22.14 1.21
N ASP A 90 -20.44 -22.66 0.05
CA ASP A 90 -20.73 -24.03 -0.31
C ASP A 90 -19.89 -24.99 0.54
N SER A 91 -20.51 -26.09 0.95
CA SER A 91 -19.87 -27.13 1.75
C SER A 91 -20.32 -28.47 1.20
N GLY A 92 -19.45 -29.12 0.42
CA GLY A 92 -19.76 -30.39 -0.22
C GLY A 92 -18.92 -30.66 -1.46
N PHE A 93 -19.29 -31.71 -2.20
CA PHE A 93 -18.60 -32.12 -3.43
C PHE A 93 -18.62 -31.07 -4.55
N ASP A 94 -19.54 -30.09 -4.49
CA ASP A 94 -19.64 -29.03 -5.48
C ASP A 94 -18.63 -27.88 -5.27
N GLU A 95 -17.87 -27.89 -4.16
CA GLU A 95 -16.84 -26.89 -3.86
C GLU A 95 -15.80 -26.77 -4.99
N VAL A 96 -15.37 -27.91 -5.56
CA VAL A 96 -14.40 -27.94 -6.65
C VAL A 96 -15.00 -27.34 -7.93
N SER A 97 -16.26 -27.63 -8.24
CA SER A 97 -16.96 -27.04 -9.38
C SER A 97 -17.09 -25.52 -9.20
N CYS A 98 -17.56 -25.07 -8.04
CA CYS A 98 -17.70 -23.65 -7.70
C CYS A 98 -16.35 -22.91 -7.82
N TRP A 99 -15.25 -23.53 -7.37
CA TRP A 99 -13.91 -22.99 -7.52
C TRP A 99 -13.45 -22.85 -8.98
N VAL A 100 -13.73 -23.86 -9.82
CA VAL A 100 -13.41 -23.82 -11.25
C VAL A 100 -14.17 -22.69 -11.94
N HIS A 101 -15.47 -22.54 -11.65
CA HIS A 101 -16.29 -21.45 -12.19
C HIS A 101 -15.79 -20.08 -11.72
N TYR A 102 -15.47 -19.92 -10.44
CA TYR A 102 -14.87 -18.69 -9.92
C TYR A 102 -13.56 -18.36 -10.64
N LYS A 103 -12.65 -19.33 -10.81
CA LYS A 103 -11.39 -19.12 -11.53
C LYS A 103 -11.61 -18.66 -12.98
N ALA A 104 -12.60 -19.24 -13.66
CA ALA A 104 -12.96 -18.83 -15.02
C ALA A 104 -13.45 -17.38 -15.05
N ALA A 105 -14.42 -17.02 -14.19
CA ALA A 105 -14.93 -15.66 -14.08
C ALA A 105 -13.84 -14.64 -13.69
N HIS A 106 -12.93 -15.02 -12.78
CA HIS A 106 -11.81 -14.16 -12.38
C HIS A 106 -10.81 -13.91 -13.52
N ARG A 107 -10.52 -14.94 -14.34
CA ARG A 107 -9.69 -14.78 -15.54
C ARG A 107 -10.36 -13.87 -16.56
N GLN A 108 -11.67 -14.04 -16.78
CA GLN A 108 -12.44 -13.19 -17.68
C GLN A 108 -12.42 -11.72 -17.22
N PHE A 109 -12.73 -11.47 -15.94
CA PHE A 109 -12.64 -10.14 -15.34
C PHE A 109 -11.25 -9.53 -15.55
N ARG A 110 -10.17 -10.28 -15.26
CA ARG A 110 -8.80 -9.79 -15.46
C ARG A 110 -8.48 -9.51 -16.91
N SER A 111 -8.92 -10.37 -17.83
CA SER A 111 -8.73 -10.17 -19.27
C SER A 111 -9.37 -8.85 -19.73
N LEU A 112 -10.63 -8.61 -19.33
CA LEU A 112 -11.36 -7.39 -19.68
C LEU A 112 -10.70 -6.14 -19.10
N VAL A 113 -10.28 -6.19 -17.83
CA VAL A 113 -9.54 -5.07 -17.21
C VAL A 113 -8.25 -4.78 -17.96
N GLN A 114 -7.50 -5.81 -18.34
CA GLN A 114 -6.24 -5.63 -19.09
C GLN A 114 -6.49 -5.11 -20.50
N ALA A 115 -7.54 -5.59 -21.18
CA ALA A 115 -7.93 -5.09 -22.49
C ALA A 115 -8.31 -3.61 -22.43
N ALA A 116 -9.16 -3.21 -21.49
CA ALA A 116 -9.56 -1.81 -21.34
C ALA A 116 -8.39 -0.91 -20.94
N LYS A 117 -7.44 -1.40 -20.12
CA LYS A 117 -6.19 -0.69 -19.84
C LYS A 117 -5.36 -0.49 -21.10
N ARG A 118 -5.19 -1.53 -21.92
CA ARG A 118 -4.48 -1.45 -23.20
C ARG A 118 -5.13 -0.44 -24.15
N SER A 119 -6.44 -0.51 -24.33
CA SER A 119 -7.16 0.46 -25.17
C SER A 119 -7.06 1.90 -24.63
N SER A 120 -7.09 2.08 -23.31
CA SER A 120 -6.87 3.41 -22.71
C SER A 120 -5.44 3.92 -22.92
N TRP A 121 -4.45 3.02 -22.97
CA TRP A 121 -3.06 3.36 -23.26
C TRP A 121 -2.86 3.71 -24.74
N GLU A 122 -3.44 2.94 -25.64
CA GLU A 122 -3.44 3.22 -27.09
C GLU A 122 -4.07 4.58 -27.37
N GLN A 123 -5.26 4.86 -26.82
CA GLN A 123 -5.89 6.18 -26.93
C GLN A 123 -5.02 7.31 -26.37
N PHE A 124 -4.28 7.04 -25.30
CA PHE A 124 -3.34 8.01 -24.75
C PHE A 124 -2.18 8.26 -25.71
N CYS A 125 -1.60 7.21 -26.32
CA CYS A 125 -0.56 7.32 -27.34
C CYS A 125 -1.05 8.12 -28.56
N ASP A 126 -2.27 7.86 -29.05
CA ASP A 126 -2.85 8.61 -30.18
C ASP A 126 -2.99 10.11 -29.86
N VAL A 127 -3.43 10.43 -28.64
CA VAL A 127 -3.51 11.82 -28.16
C VAL A 127 -2.12 12.42 -27.95
N LEU A 128 -1.14 11.62 -27.52
CA LEU A 128 0.25 12.02 -27.37
C LEU A 128 0.87 12.38 -28.73
N GLU A 129 0.66 11.56 -29.75
CA GLU A 129 1.16 11.77 -31.10
C GLU A 129 0.51 12.99 -31.76
N SER A 130 -0.80 13.17 -31.60
CA SER A 130 -1.53 14.30 -32.20
C SER A 130 -1.29 15.65 -31.51
N ASN A 131 -1.05 15.68 -30.19
CA ASN A 131 -1.02 16.92 -29.39
C ASN A 131 0.16 16.97 -28.41
N PHE A 132 1.32 16.46 -28.80
CA PHE A 132 2.51 16.24 -27.98
C PHE A 132 2.83 17.32 -26.93
N SER A 133 2.79 18.60 -27.31
CA SER A 133 3.12 19.71 -26.40
C SER A 133 2.09 19.87 -25.26
N LYS A 134 0.80 19.68 -25.56
CA LYS A 134 -0.28 19.76 -24.56
C LYS A 134 -0.30 18.53 -23.64
N THR A 135 -0.09 17.34 -24.20
CA THR A 135 0.00 16.09 -23.43
C THR A 135 1.23 16.07 -22.54
N THR A 136 2.39 16.52 -23.01
CA THR A 136 3.60 16.63 -22.19
C THR A 136 3.42 17.63 -21.05
N ALA A 137 2.75 18.77 -21.28
CA ALA A 137 2.42 19.72 -20.22
C ALA A 137 1.45 19.12 -19.18
N ALA A 138 0.47 18.32 -19.61
CA ALA A 138 -0.42 17.60 -18.71
C ALA A 138 0.30 16.51 -17.89
N ILE A 139 1.18 15.73 -18.53
CA ILE A 139 2.03 14.73 -17.85
C ILE A 139 2.94 15.40 -16.82
N LYS A 140 3.55 16.54 -17.14
CA LYS A 140 4.36 17.32 -16.20
C LYS A 140 3.54 17.80 -14.99
N ARG A 141 2.26 18.14 -15.16
CA ARG A 141 1.35 18.48 -14.06
C ARG A 141 0.88 17.25 -13.27
N MET A 142 0.80 16.10 -13.92
CA MET A 142 0.37 14.83 -13.32
C MET A 142 1.51 14.08 -12.65
N LYS A 143 2.78 14.35 -13.00
CA LYS A 143 3.94 13.82 -12.28
C LYS A 143 3.70 14.13 -10.81
N PRO A 144 3.42 13.11 -9.99
CA PRO A 144 3.19 13.33 -8.58
C PRO A 144 4.41 14.05 -8.04
N ASN A 145 4.17 14.92 -7.06
CA ASN A 145 5.17 15.40 -6.13
C ASN A 145 5.71 14.20 -5.31
N GLU A 146 6.24 13.18 -5.99
CA GLU A 146 6.88 11.97 -5.44
C GLU A 146 8.28 12.28 -4.90
N GLU A 147 8.67 13.55 -5.00
CA GLU A 147 9.70 14.15 -4.17
C GLU A 147 9.03 15.02 -3.09
N SER A 148 7.95 14.56 -2.45
CA SER A 148 7.89 14.76 -1.01
C SER A 148 8.94 13.84 -0.38
N SER A 149 10.22 14.14 -0.67
CA SER A 149 11.29 13.71 0.20
C SER A 149 10.83 14.04 1.62
N VAL A 150 11.01 13.10 2.54
CA VAL A 150 10.82 13.37 3.96
C VAL A 150 11.80 14.48 4.32
N ASN A 151 11.37 15.73 4.13
CA ASN A 151 12.17 16.90 4.41
C ASN A 151 12.15 17.06 5.91
N TYR A 152 13.28 16.77 6.54
CA TYR A 152 13.50 17.12 7.92
C TYR A 152 13.17 18.61 8.10
N SER A 153 12.11 18.89 8.85
CA SER A 153 11.57 20.23 9.03
C SER A 153 11.62 20.53 10.53
N HIS A 154 12.37 21.55 10.91
CA HIS A 154 12.42 22.03 12.29
C HIS A 154 11.27 23.04 12.52
N PRO A 155 10.59 23.05 13.68
CA PRO A 155 9.46 23.95 13.96
C PRO A 155 9.82 25.43 13.81
N ASP A 156 11.08 25.79 14.10
CA ASP A 156 11.58 27.17 14.03
C ASP A 156 12.08 27.59 12.64
N GLY A 157 12.08 26.66 11.67
CA GLY A 157 12.37 26.94 10.27
C GLY A 157 13.64 26.28 9.72
N SER A 158 14.00 26.66 8.50
CA SER A 158 15.07 25.98 7.75
C SER A 158 16.46 26.20 8.34
N ALA A 159 16.77 27.40 8.83
CA ALA A 159 18.08 27.71 9.42
C ALA A 159 18.38 26.82 10.65
N ASP A 160 17.41 26.64 11.54
CA ASP A 160 17.56 25.81 12.72
C ASP A 160 17.58 24.33 12.40
N SER A 161 16.90 23.90 11.33
CA SER A 161 16.99 22.51 10.86
C SER A 161 18.41 22.14 10.42
N VAL A 162 19.10 23.06 9.74
CA VAL A 162 20.50 22.89 9.32
C VAL A 162 21.42 22.89 10.55
N SER A 163 21.18 23.80 11.49
CA SER A 163 21.97 23.89 12.73
C SER A 163 21.83 22.63 13.59
N ALA A 164 20.61 22.09 13.74
CA ALA A 164 20.34 20.86 14.47
C ALA A 164 20.98 19.63 13.81
N MET A 165 20.92 19.51 12.48
CA MET A 165 21.64 18.46 11.74
C MET A 165 23.16 18.61 11.90
N GLY A 166 23.68 19.83 11.85
CA GLY A 166 25.10 20.12 12.07
C GLY A 166 25.57 19.70 13.47
N ALA A 167 24.82 20.06 14.51
CA ALA A 167 25.10 19.67 15.89
C ALA A 167 25.03 18.15 16.10
N HIS A 168 24.04 17.49 15.48
CA HIS A 168 23.93 16.03 15.52
C HIS A 168 25.15 15.36 14.87
N LEU A 169 25.54 15.79 13.67
CA LEU A 169 26.71 15.24 12.98
C LEU A 169 27.99 15.51 13.77
N ALA A 170 28.16 16.72 14.31
CA ALA A 170 29.28 17.04 15.18
C ALA A 170 29.33 16.09 16.38
N SER A 171 28.20 15.83 17.05
CA SER A 171 28.14 14.88 18.17
C SER A 171 28.48 13.44 17.76
N VAL A 172 28.06 12.98 16.58
CA VAL A 172 28.37 11.63 16.09
C VAL A 172 29.87 11.48 15.78
N TYR A 173 30.49 12.54 15.27
CA TYR A 173 31.89 12.54 14.83
C TYR A 173 32.87 13.16 15.83
N ASP A 174 32.43 13.56 17.02
CA ASP A 174 33.27 14.10 18.11
C ASP A 174 34.22 13.05 18.72
N GLY A 175 34.20 11.81 18.21
CA GLY A 175 35.08 10.74 18.66
C GLY A 175 34.75 10.20 20.05
N SER A 176 33.76 10.75 20.75
CA SER A 176 33.30 10.28 22.08
C SER A 176 32.77 8.84 22.07
N LEU A 177 32.33 8.36 20.90
CA LEU A 177 31.89 6.97 20.67
C LEU A 177 33.03 6.02 20.29
N LEU A 178 34.23 6.55 20.02
CA LEU A 178 35.41 5.72 19.88
C LEU A 178 35.83 5.32 21.28
N ALA A 179 35.54 4.06 21.65
CA ALA A 179 36.06 3.47 22.87
C ALA A 179 37.56 3.77 22.93
N THR A 180 38.01 4.45 23.99
CA THR A 180 39.43 4.60 24.27
C THR A 180 40.00 3.18 24.32
N ALA A 181 40.71 2.80 23.26
CA ALA A 181 41.39 1.52 23.24
C ALA A 181 42.30 1.50 24.48
N PRO A 182 42.19 0.49 25.37
CA PRO A 182 43.23 0.26 26.35
C PRO A 182 44.52 0.14 25.56
N CYS A 183 45.58 0.85 25.94
CA CYS A 183 46.92 0.64 25.40
C CYS A 183 47.24 -0.85 25.50
N ALA A 184 47.05 -1.58 24.39
CA ALA A 184 47.46 -2.95 24.27
C ALA A 184 48.97 -2.92 24.14
N VAL A 185 49.64 -3.30 25.23
CA VAL A 185 51.04 -3.69 25.22
C VAL A 185 51.23 -4.67 24.08
N VAL A 186 52.16 -4.35 23.18
CA VAL A 186 52.57 -5.21 22.08
C VAL A 186 53.06 -6.52 22.69
N ASP A 187 52.28 -7.58 22.54
CA ASP A 187 52.84 -8.92 22.63
C ASP A 187 52.37 -9.75 21.44
N SER A 188 53.35 -10.43 20.88
CA SER A 188 53.28 -11.09 19.60
C SER A 188 52.37 -12.31 19.70
N GLU A 189 51.40 -12.44 18.79
CA GLU A 189 51.08 -13.68 18.05
C GLU A 189 49.85 -13.47 17.15
N LEU A 190 50.13 -13.23 15.87
CA LEU A 190 49.13 -13.27 14.80
C LEU A 190 48.95 -14.74 14.36
N PRO A 191 47.74 -15.31 14.31
CA PRO A 191 47.41 -16.27 13.28
C PRO A 191 47.00 -15.48 12.02
N PHE A 192 47.20 -16.07 10.85
CA PHE A 192 46.91 -15.53 9.50
C PHE A 192 47.78 -14.38 8.98
N CYS A 193 48.89 -14.78 8.35
CA CYS A 193 49.61 -14.05 7.31
C CYS A 193 48.71 -13.88 6.07
N VAL A 194 48.44 -12.63 5.67
CA VAL A 194 47.80 -12.34 4.38
C VAL A 194 48.91 -12.28 3.34
N SER A 195 49.01 -13.31 2.51
CA SER A 195 49.89 -13.30 1.33
C SER A 195 49.46 -12.18 0.39
N SER A 196 50.36 -11.22 0.18
CA SER A 196 50.30 -10.27 -0.93
C SER A 196 50.56 -11.03 -2.23
N ASP A 197 49.51 -11.31 -2.98
CA ASP A 197 49.64 -11.57 -4.42
C ASP A 197 48.51 -10.86 -5.17
N SER A 198 48.81 -9.62 -5.55
CA SER A 198 48.00 -8.83 -6.47
C SER A 198 48.19 -9.35 -7.89
N SER A 199 47.40 -10.34 -8.30
CA SER A 199 47.25 -10.69 -9.72
C SER A 199 46.03 -9.99 -10.31
N LEU A 200 46.31 -8.81 -10.87
CA LEU A 200 45.94 -8.37 -12.22
C LEU A 200 44.79 -9.16 -12.88
N VAL A 201 43.56 -8.64 -12.78
CA VAL A 201 42.46 -9.04 -13.68
C VAL A 201 42.49 -8.13 -14.90
N ASP A 202 42.93 -8.73 -16.01
CA ASP A 202 42.91 -8.20 -17.37
C ASP A 202 41.44 -8.05 -17.81
N VAL A 203 41.05 -6.83 -18.22
CA VAL A 203 39.75 -6.59 -18.88
C VAL A 203 40.06 -6.14 -20.31
N ASP A 204 40.51 -7.10 -21.10
CA ASP A 204 40.54 -7.01 -22.56
C ASP A 204 40.21 -8.37 -23.14
N THR A 205 38.93 -8.62 -23.41
CA THR A 205 38.54 -9.55 -24.46
C THR A 205 37.23 -9.07 -25.09
N LEU A 206 37.37 -8.75 -26.37
CA LEU A 206 36.36 -8.35 -27.36
C LEU A 206 35.06 -9.17 -27.33
#